data_AF-A0A6B1GFV7-F1
#
_entry.id   AF-A0A6B1GFV7-F1
#
_cell.length_a   1.000
_cell.length_b   1.000
_cell.length_c   1.000
_cell.angle_alpha   90.00
_cell.angle_beta   90.00
_cell.angle_gamma   90.00
#
_symmetry.space_group_name_H-M   'P 1'
#
loop_
_entity.id
_entity.type
_entity.pdbx_description
1 polymer ?
#
loop_
_entity_poly.entity_id
_entity_poly.type
_entity_poly.pdbx_seq_one_letter_code
_entity_poly.pdbx_strand_id
1 'polypeptide(L)'
;MDEAIEAAKGSISSAGNHSMRFGFEGKNVPPELAPQLERFVAGYDTTQHQFAHGDNVRRMEESGLTEYFYERYGVVGDPPAFAARLRELQSRGVDKVWFAWGAGQLRHLELLRDEVLPAL
;
A
#
# COMPACT_ATOMS: atom_id res chain seq x y z
N MET A 1 -5.21 -3.40 14.46
CA MET A 1 -5.42 -3.09 13.03
C MET A 1 -4.88 -1.71 12.70
N ASP A 2 -5.30 -0.69 13.45
CA ASP A 2 -4.92 0.71 13.22
C ASP A 2 -3.40 0.97 13.24
N GLU A 3 -2.65 0.46 14.22
CA GLU A 3 -1.18 0.67 14.30
C GLU A 3 -0.41 0.09 13.10
N ALA A 4 -0.83 -1.06 12.57
CA ALA A 4 -0.18 -1.67 11.41
C ALA A 4 -0.43 -0.84 10.15
N ILE A 5 -1.64 -0.28 10.02
CA ILE A 5 -2.02 0.62 8.93
C ILE A 5 -1.21 1.92 9.05
N GLU A 6 -1.13 2.53 10.23
CA GLU A 6 -0.30 3.71 10.48
C GLU A 6 1.16 3.50 10.06
N ALA A 7 1.77 2.37 10.48
CA ALA A 7 3.14 2.04 10.13
C ALA A 7 3.34 1.84 8.61
N ALA A 8 2.30 1.39 7.89
CA ALA A 8 2.35 1.15 6.46
C ALA A 8 2.14 2.42 5.60
N LYS A 9 1.58 3.50 6.16
CA LYS A 9 1.20 4.71 5.38
C LYS A 9 2.34 5.29 4.54
N GLY A 10 3.55 5.34 5.10
CA GLY A 10 4.73 5.83 4.36
C GLY A 10 5.03 4.99 3.11
N SER A 11 4.95 3.66 3.24
CA SER A 11 5.15 2.73 2.12
C SER A 11 4.00 2.76 1.12
N ILE A 12 2.76 2.86 1.59
CA ILE A 12 1.55 2.95 0.76
C ILE A 12 1.55 4.25 -0.07
N SER A 13 1.86 5.39 0.56
CA SER A 13 2.00 6.68 -0.13
C SER A 13 3.09 6.64 -1.20
N SER A 14 4.23 6.00 -0.89
CA SER A 14 5.30 5.74 -1.86
C SER A 14 4.82 4.89 -3.04
N ALA A 15 4.17 3.75 -2.79
CA ALA A 15 3.64 2.88 -3.84
C ALA A 15 2.61 3.59 -4.73
N GLY A 16 1.74 4.39 -4.12
CA GLY A 16 0.80 5.26 -4.83
C GLY A 16 1.51 6.21 -5.79
N ASN A 17 2.53 6.94 -5.32
CA ASN A 17 3.30 7.85 -6.17
C ASN A 17 4.04 7.12 -7.30
N HIS A 18 4.76 6.04 -7.00
CA HIS A 18 5.46 5.25 -8.02
C HIS A 18 4.53 4.77 -9.12
N SER A 19 3.33 4.33 -8.74
CA SER A 19 2.35 3.81 -9.67
C SER A 19 1.69 4.91 -10.50
N MET A 20 1.61 6.15 -10.02
CA MET A 20 0.78 7.20 -10.62
C MET A 20 1.58 8.34 -11.29
N ARG A 21 2.87 8.51 -10.97
CA ARG A 21 3.70 9.65 -11.42
C ARG A 21 3.96 9.78 -12.92
N PHE A 22 3.59 8.77 -13.71
CA PHE A 22 3.76 8.76 -15.17
C PHE A 22 2.41 8.62 -15.91
N GLY A 23 1.36 9.25 -15.38
CA GLY A 23 0.01 9.23 -15.95
C GLY A 23 -0.83 8.03 -15.50
N PHE A 24 -2.10 7.97 -15.91
CA PHE A 24 -3.08 6.98 -15.42
C PHE A 24 -3.55 5.99 -16.49
N GLU A 25 -3.07 6.13 -17.72
CA GLU A 25 -3.44 5.26 -18.83
C GLU A 25 -3.18 3.78 -18.51
N GLY A 26 -4.19 2.93 -18.74
CA GLY A 26 -4.12 1.50 -18.45
C GLY A 26 -4.11 1.12 -16.97
N LYS A 27 -4.22 2.09 -16.05
CA LYS A 27 -4.15 1.84 -14.59
C LYS A 27 -5.51 1.66 -13.95
N ASN A 28 -6.61 1.66 -14.69
CA ASN A 28 -7.97 1.50 -14.14
C ASN A 28 -8.22 2.44 -12.95
N VAL A 29 -7.81 3.71 -13.09
CA VAL A 29 -8.06 4.75 -12.09
C VAL A 29 -9.53 5.18 -12.20
N PRO A 30 -10.30 5.17 -11.11
CA PRO A 30 -11.65 5.71 -11.12
C PRO A 30 -11.63 7.20 -11.52
N PRO A 31 -12.44 7.65 -12.51
CA PRO A 31 -12.41 9.02 -13.00
C PRO A 31 -12.59 10.08 -11.90
N GLU A 32 -13.39 9.79 -10.88
CA GLU A 32 -13.67 10.64 -9.73
C GLU A 32 -12.47 10.85 -8.79
N LEU A 33 -11.46 9.99 -8.85
CA LEU A 33 -10.22 10.10 -8.07
C LEU A 33 -9.08 10.75 -8.86
N ALA A 34 -9.21 10.90 -10.18
CA ALA A 34 -8.14 11.44 -11.02
C ALA A 34 -7.66 12.83 -10.57
N PRO A 35 -8.53 13.82 -10.25
CA PRO A 35 -8.07 15.13 -9.79
C PRO A 35 -7.28 15.08 -8.47
N GLN A 36 -7.68 14.20 -7.55
CA GLN A 36 -7.01 13.99 -6.25
C GLN A 36 -5.63 13.36 -6.47
N LEU A 37 -5.53 12.38 -7.37
CA LEU A 37 -4.28 11.71 -7.72
C LEU A 37 -3.31 12.65 -8.43
N GLU A 38 -3.78 13.51 -9.33
CA GLU A 38 -2.97 14.54 -9.98
C GLU A 38 -2.35 15.49 -8.96
N ARG A 39 -3.16 16.00 -8.02
CA ARG A 39 -2.67 16.87 -6.93
C ARG A 39 -1.68 16.15 -6.03
N PHE A 40 -1.95 14.91 -5.67
CA PHE A 40 -1.07 14.09 -4.84
C PHE A 40 0.29 13.89 -5.51
N VAL A 41 0.32 13.47 -6.77
CA VAL A 41 1.55 13.25 -7.56
C VAL A 41 2.33 14.56 -7.74
N ALA A 42 1.66 15.64 -8.13
CA ALA A 42 2.30 16.93 -8.36
C ALA A 42 2.93 17.51 -7.09
N GLY A 43 2.34 17.21 -5.93
CA GLY A 43 2.80 17.66 -4.62
C GLY A 43 3.71 16.70 -3.88
N TYR A 44 4.10 15.56 -4.48
CA TYR A 44 4.87 14.53 -3.81
C TYR A 44 6.32 14.99 -3.58
N ASP A 45 6.77 14.98 -2.32
CA ASP A 45 8.13 15.34 -1.94
C ASP A 45 8.99 14.09 -1.78
N THR A 46 9.91 13.86 -2.71
CA THR A 46 10.84 12.72 -2.66
C THR A 46 11.81 12.73 -1.47
N THR A 47 12.02 13.87 -0.81
CA THR A 47 12.84 13.94 0.41
C THR A 47 12.10 13.39 1.62
N GLN A 48 10.76 13.35 1.57
CA GLN A 48 9.88 12.79 2.60
C GLN A 48 9.45 11.34 2.27
N HIS A 49 10.25 10.63 1.47
CA HIS A 49 9.91 9.31 0.98
C HIS A 49 9.86 8.29 2.12
N GLN A 50 8.77 7.51 2.19
CA GLN A 50 8.54 6.45 3.18
C GLN A 50 8.48 6.88 4.65
N PHE A 51 8.49 8.18 4.97
CA PHE A 51 8.20 8.62 6.34
C PHE A 51 6.73 8.43 6.68
N ALA A 52 6.44 7.61 7.69
CA ALA A 52 5.08 7.27 8.12
C ALA A 52 4.26 8.49 8.59
N HIS A 53 4.92 9.56 9.03
CA HIS A 53 4.29 10.82 9.46
C HIS A 53 4.80 12.04 8.67
N GLY A 54 5.30 11.81 7.44
CA GLY A 54 5.80 12.88 6.56
C GLY A 54 4.70 13.55 5.75
N ASP A 55 5.05 14.64 5.06
CA ASP A 55 4.11 15.45 4.27
C ASP A 55 3.36 14.64 3.19
N ASN A 56 3.99 13.61 2.63
CA ASN A 56 3.36 12.74 1.64
C ASN A 56 2.20 11.90 2.23
N VAL A 57 2.30 11.50 3.50
CA VAL A 57 1.22 10.78 4.18
C VAL A 57 0.06 11.73 4.46
N ARG A 58 0.35 12.91 5.02
CA ARG A 58 -0.65 13.94 5.26
C ARG A 58 -1.40 14.32 3.97
N ARG A 59 -0.69 14.53 2.86
CA ARG A 59 -1.31 14.83 1.56
C ARG A 59 -2.21 13.72 1.05
N MET A 60 -1.79 12.46 1.20
CA MET A 60 -2.60 11.28 0.84
C MET A 60 -3.91 11.27 1.63
N GLU A 61 -3.84 11.53 2.95
CA GLU A 61 -4.99 11.57 3.84
C GLU A 61 -5.94 12.72 3.52
N GLU A 62 -5.41 13.95 3.40
CA GLU A 62 -6.17 15.15 3.05
C GLU A 62 -6.83 15.05 1.67
N SER A 63 -6.25 14.25 0.76
CA SER A 63 -6.81 13.99 -0.57
C SER A 63 -7.85 12.87 -0.58
N GLY A 64 -8.12 12.21 0.55
CA GLY A 64 -9.03 11.07 0.64
C GLY A 64 -8.53 9.82 -0.10
N LEU A 65 -7.22 9.70 -0.32
CA LEU A 65 -6.62 8.62 -1.11
C LEU A 65 -6.18 7.41 -0.27
N THR A 66 -6.23 7.52 1.06
CA THR A 66 -5.73 6.48 1.98
C THR A 66 -6.37 5.12 1.70
N GLU A 67 -7.70 5.05 1.68
CA GLU A 67 -8.40 3.78 1.46
C GLU A 67 -8.11 3.22 0.07
N TYR A 68 -8.18 4.08 -0.96
CA TYR A 68 -7.90 3.69 -2.33
C TYR A 68 -6.49 3.09 -2.51
N PHE A 69 -5.47 3.72 -1.91
CA PHE A 69 -4.10 3.18 -1.98
C PHE A 69 -3.92 1.95 -1.10
N TYR A 70 -4.61 1.87 0.04
CA TYR A 70 -4.59 0.70 0.90
C TYR A 70 -5.20 -0.52 0.20
N GLU A 71 -6.41 -0.39 -0.36
CA GLU A 71 -7.05 -1.45 -1.13
C GLU A 71 -6.24 -1.85 -2.37
N ARG A 72 -5.45 -0.94 -2.94
CA ARG A 72 -4.73 -1.22 -4.18
C ARG A 72 -3.32 -1.80 -3.96
N TYR A 73 -2.63 -1.39 -2.90
CA TYR A 73 -1.23 -1.72 -2.66
C TYR A 73 -0.95 -2.35 -1.30
N GLY A 74 -1.94 -2.32 -0.39
CA GLY A 74 -1.82 -2.81 0.97
C GLY A 74 -2.06 -4.31 1.09
N VAL A 75 -1.10 -4.97 1.74
CA VAL A 75 -1.31 -6.23 2.46
C VAL A 75 -0.76 -5.98 3.87
N VAL A 76 -1.63 -5.54 4.78
CA VAL A 76 -1.25 -4.99 6.08
C VAL A 76 -2.18 -5.56 7.15
N GLY A 77 -1.63 -5.82 8.33
CA GLY A 77 -2.38 -6.36 9.45
C GLY A 77 -1.58 -7.40 10.22
N ASP A 78 -2.27 -8.11 11.11
CA ASP A 78 -1.75 -9.31 11.76
C ASP A 78 -1.73 -10.50 10.77
N PRO A 79 -1.10 -11.63 11.13
CA PRO A 79 -1.00 -12.77 10.23
C PRO A 79 -2.36 -13.29 9.70
N PRO A 80 -3.44 -13.39 10.51
CA PRO A 80 -4.76 -13.74 9.99
C PRO A 80 -5.30 -12.78 8.93
N ALA A 81 -5.23 -11.46 9.17
CA ALA A 81 -5.67 -10.46 8.20
C ALA A 81 -4.82 -10.50 6.91
N PHE A 82 -3.51 -10.72 7.05
CA PHE A 82 -2.59 -10.87 5.93
C PHE A 82 -2.97 -12.09 5.07
N ALA A 83 -3.20 -13.25 5.69
CA ALA A 83 -3.62 -14.46 4.99
C ALA A 83 -4.97 -14.29 4.30
N ALA A 84 -5.96 -13.67 4.97
CA ALA A 84 -7.26 -13.37 4.37
C ALA A 84 -7.13 -12.51 3.11
N ARG A 85 -6.29 -11.47 3.16
CA ARG A 85 -6.03 -10.60 2.03
C ARG A 85 -5.36 -11.33 0.86
N LEU A 86 -4.39 -12.21 1.13
CA LEU A 86 -3.78 -13.04 0.08
C LEU A 86 -4.77 -14.01 -0.55
N ARG A 87 -5.65 -14.66 0.22
CA ARG A 87 -6.70 -15.54 -0.32
C ARG A 87 -7.69 -14.75 -1.20
N GLU A 88 -8.02 -13.53 -0.81
CA GLU A 88 -8.84 -12.64 -1.63
C GLU A 88 -8.16 -12.36 -2.98
N LEU A 89 -6.87 -12.00 -2.98
CA LEU A 89 -6.10 -11.80 -4.21
C LEU A 89 -6.06 -13.08 -5.07
N GLN A 90 -5.86 -14.23 -4.45
CA GLN A 90 -5.88 -15.53 -5.13
C GLN A 90 -7.24 -15.82 -5.78
N SER A 91 -8.35 -15.52 -5.10
CA SER A 91 -9.71 -15.68 -5.68
C SER A 91 -9.97 -14.79 -6.89
N ARG A 92 -9.19 -13.72 -7.05
CA ARG A 92 -9.21 -12.80 -8.20
C ARG A 92 -8.22 -13.22 -9.30
N GLY A 93 -7.56 -14.38 -9.16
CA GLY A 93 -6.63 -14.94 -10.14
C GLY A 93 -5.18 -14.49 -9.98
N VAL A 94 -4.82 -13.82 -8.88
CA VAL A 94 -3.41 -13.46 -8.61
C VAL A 94 -2.66 -14.71 -8.18
N ASP A 95 -1.62 -15.07 -8.92
CA ASP A 95 -0.75 -16.24 -8.67
C ASP A 95 0.64 -15.87 -8.14
N LYS A 96 1.00 -14.58 -8.18
CA LYS A 96 2.29 -14.06 -7.73
C LYS A 96 2.15 -12.71 -7.04
N VAL A 97 2.74 -12.58 -5.85
CA VAL A 97 2.79 -11.33 -5.08
C VAL A 97 4.24 -10.96 -4.82
N TRP A 98 4.57 -9.67 -4.98
CA TRP A 98 5.84 -9.09 -4.58
C TRP A 98 5.63 -8.17 -3.40
N PHE A 99 6.41 -8.37 -2.34
CA PHE A 99 6.32 -7.56 -1.13
C PHE A 99 7.49 -6.57 -1.05
N ALA A 100 7.15 -5.30 -0.88
CA ALA A 100 8.10 -4.26 -0.52
C ALA A 100 8.00 -4.00 0.98
N TRP A 101 8.96 -4.54 1.74
CA TRP A 101 9.00 -4.40 3.19
C TRP A 101 9.89 -3.23 3.62
N GLY A 102 9.54 -2.58 4.72
CA GLY A 102 10.41 -1.65 5.43
C GLY A 102 11.47 -2.37 6.27
N ALA A 103 11.85 -1.74 7.39
CA ALA A 103 12.76 -2.35 8.37
C ALA A 103 12.18 -3.65 8.95
N GLY A 104 13.04 -4.57 9.40
CA GLY A 104 12.60 -5.82 10.04
C GLY A 104 12.25 -6.96 9.08
N GLN A 105 12.80 -6.96 7.85
CA GLN A 105 12.51 -7.94 6.80
C GLN A 105 12.60 -9.41 7.25
N LEU A 106 13.61 -9.77 8.05
CA LEU A 106 13.76 -11.14 8.56
C LEU A 106 12.56 -11.56 9.42
N ARG A 107 12.10 -10.69 10.32
CA ARG A 107 10.91 -10.94 11.15
C ARG A 107 9.67 -11.09 10.27
N HIS A 108 9.51 -10.27 9.23
CA HIS A 108 8.39 -10.40 8.30
C HIS A 108 8.41 -11.73 7.56
N LEU A 109 9.59 -12.20 7.14
CA LEU A 109 9.76 -13.51 6.51
C LEU A 109 9.45 -14.67 7.46
N GLU A 110 9.84 -14.56 8.73
CA GLU A 110 9.50 -15.55 9.77
C GLU A 110 7.99 -15.63 10.00
N LEU A 111 7.33 -14.48 10.18
CA LEU A 111 5.87 -14.42 10.32
C LEU A 111 5.16 -14.98 9.08
N LEU A 112 5.67 -14.65 7.88
CA LEU A 112 5.12 -15.17 6.63
C LEU A 112 5.23 -16.71 6.59
N ARG A 113 6.41 -17.26 6.93
CA ARG A 113 6.68 -18.70 6.95
C ARG A 113 5.84 -19.44 7.99
N ASP A 114 5.78 -18.92 9.20
CA ASP A 114 5.27 -19.65 10.36
C ASP A 114 3.76 -19.47 10.58
N GLU A 115 3.20 -18.33 10.17
CA GLU A 115 1.82 -17.96 10.52
C GLU A 115 0.93 -17.68 9.32
N VAL A 116 1.48 -17.17 8.20
CA VAL A 116 0.67 -16.79 7.02
C VAL A 116 0.59 -17.92 6.00
N LEU A 117 1.72 -18.40 5.49
CA LEU A 117 1.76 -19.42 4.44
C LEU A 117 1.06 -20.73 4.84
N PRO A 118 1.16 -21.24 6.09
CA PRO A 118 0.44 -22.45 6.50
C PRO A 118 -1.09 -22.29 6.49
N ALA A 119 -1.59 -21.05 6.47
CA ALA A 119 -3.01 -20.75 6.38
C ALA A 119 -3.50 -20.59 4.94
N LEU A 120 -2.65 -20.30 3.94
CA LEU A 120 -3.10 -20.08 2.56
C LEU A 120 -3.60 -21.38 1.91
#